data_AF-A0A966G426-F1
#
_entry.id   AF-A0A966G426-F1
#
_cell.length_a   1.000
_cell.length_b   1.000
_cell.length_c   1.000
_cell.angle_alpha   90.00
_cell.angle_beta   90.00
_cell.angle_gamma   90.00
#
_symmetry.space_group_name_H-M   'P 1'
#
loop_
_entity.id
_entity.type
_entity.pdbx_description
1 polymer ?
#
loop_
_entity_poly.entity_id
_entity_poly.type
_entity_poly.pdbx_seq_one_letter_code
_entity_poly.pdbx_strand_id
1 'polypeptide(L)'
;MFKLPTLTLITVAGLLASNLEASHAAVLNGSFETGNFSDWNTSGQASVETSSFGVTPVNGSYQAVLQTCVFVGACDDNQPLTNANDLESFLGLSGNELSNLSVVEGSAIKQAITANAGDIFSFSWNFLTDEDAANVDNSDFAFFTLNNNLYTLAN
;
A
#
# COMPACT_ATOMS: atom_id res chain seq x y z
N MET A 1 -20.06 -79.69 -7.74
CA MET A 1 -20.65 -78.37 -8.03
C MET A 1 -20.28 -77.43 -6.90
N PHE A 2 -19.27 -76.57 -7.10
CA PHE A 2 -18.86 -75.56 -6.12
C PHE A 2 -19.63 -74.26 -6.39
N LYS A 3 -20.31 -73.72 -5.38
CA LYS A 3 -20.95 -72.39 -5.42
C LYS A 3 -19.88 -71.32 -5.16
N LEU A 4 -19.77 -70.31 -6.03
CA LEU A 4 -19.01 -69.09 -5.75
C LEU A 4 -19.84 -68.13 -4.89
N PRO A 5 -19.27 -67.46 -3.87
CA PRO A 5 -19.93 -66.36 -3.19
C PRO A 5 -19.75 -65.06 -3.98
N THR A 6 -20.81 -64.27 -4.07
CA THR A 6 -20.81 -62.92 -4.65
C THR A 6 -20.09 -61.95 -3.71
N LEU A 7 -19.06 -61.26 -4.20
CA LEU A 7 -18.37 -60.21 -3.45
C LEU A 7 -18.98 -58.85 -3.82
N THR A 8 -19.70 -58.24 -2.88
CA THR A 8 -20.27 -56.91 -3.05
C THR A 8 -19.22 -55.86 -2.67
N LEU A 9 -18.79 -55.05 -3.64
CA LEU A 9 -17.86 -53.95 -3.44
C LEU A 9 -18.64 -52.71 -2.97
N ILE A 10 -18.45 -52.30 -1.72
CA ILE A 10 -18.94 -51.01 -1.22
C ILE A 10 -17.84 -49.97 -1.47
N THR A 11 -18.00 -49.14 -2.50
CA THR A 11 -17.19 -47.94 -2.68
C THR A 11 -17.69 -46.85 -1.74
N VAL A 12 -16.94 -46.59 -0.65
CA VAL A 12 -17.11 -45.37 0.15
C VAL A 12 -16.37 -44.25 -0.57
N ALA A 13 -17.12 -43.35 -1.21
CA ALA A 13 -16.56 -42.10 -1.71
C ALA A 13 -16.43 -41.13 -0.52
N GLY A 14 -15.24 -41.07 0.07
CA GLY A 14 -14.89 -40.03 1.04
C GLY A 14 -14.72 -38.70 0.31
N LEU A 15 -15.66 -37.77 0.51
CA LEU A 15 -15.52 -36.39 0.07
C LEU A 15 -14.49 -35.72 0.98
N LEU A 16 -13.24 -35.68 0.54
CA LEU A 16 -12.22 -34.83 1.13
C LEU A 16 -12.61 -33.38 0.82
N ALA A 17 -13.27 -32.71 1.76
CA ALA A 17 -13.34 -31.26 1.76
C ALA A 17 -11.90 -30.76 1.95
N SER A 18 -11.23 -30.45 0.84
CA SER A 18 -9.99 -29.69 0.90
C SER A 18 -10.34 -28.35 1.52
N ASN A 19 -9.83 -28.11 2.72
CA ASN A 19 -9.77 -26.77 3.29
C ASN A 19 -8.92 -25.97 2.30
N LEU A 20 -9.57 -25.25 1.39
CA LEU A 20 -8.92 -24.22 0.60
C LEU A 20 -8.65 -23.09 1.59
N GLU A 21 -7.55 -23.22 2.33
CA GLU A 21 -6.91 -22.06 2.96
C GLU A 21 -6.66 -21.09 1.81
N ALA A 22 -7.42 -19.99 1.77
CA ALA A 22 -7.17 -18.95 0.80
C ALA A 22 -5.71 -18.53 0.97
N SER A 23 -4.91 -18.66 -0.09
CA SER A 23 -3.58 -18.05 -0.14
C SER A 23 -3.69 -16.64 0.41
N HIS A 24 -2.91 -16.29 1.43
CA HIS A 24 -2.83 -14.91 1.91
C HIS A 24 -2.65 -14.01 0.69
N ALA A 25 -3.50 -13.00 0.55
CA ALA A 25 -3.36 -12.06 -0.55
C ALA A 25 -2.08 -11.26 -0.28
N ALA A 26 -0.98 -11.70 -0.90
CA ALA A 26 0.26 -10.94 -0.90
C ALA A 26 -0.01 -9.55 -1.45
N VAL A 27 0.69 -8.54 -0.93
CA VAL A 27 0.67 -7.20 -1.50
C VAL A 27 1.14 -7.32 -2.95
N LEU A 28 0.22 -7.12 -3.89
CA LEU A 28 0.53 -7.19 -5.31
C LEU A 28 1.43 -6.02 -5.67
N ASN A 29 2.50 -6.31 -6.43
CA ASN A 29 3.48 -5.31 -6.82
C ASN A 29 4.03 -4.50 -5.62
N GLY A 30 4.22 -5.14 -4.46
CA GLY A 30 4.60 -4.48 -3.20
C GLY A 30 5.98 -3.81 -3.18
N SER A 31 6.85 -4.15 -4.14
CA SER A 31 8.13 -3.49 -4.38
C SER A 31 8.18 -2.72 -5.70
N PHE A 32 7.03 -2.51 -6.37
CA PHE A 32 6.91 -1.67 -7.58
C PHE A 32 7.72 -2.12 -8.80
N GLU A 33 8.11 -3.41 -8.86
CA GLU A 33 8.99 -3.95 -9.91
C GLU A 33 8.34 -4.06 -11.29
N THR A 34 7.05 -3.75 -11.41
CA THR A 34 6.40 -3.53 -12.73
C THR A 34 6.80 -2.20 -13.36
N GLY A 35 7.53 -1.34 -12.63
CA GLY A 35 7.93 0.00 -13.08
C GLY A 35 6.77 1.00 -13.10
N ASN A 36 5.66 0.69 -12.42
CA ASN A 36 4.47 1.53 -12.30
C ASN A 36 3.59 1.09 -11.12
N PHE A 37 2.46 1.77 -10.91
CA PHE A 37 1.48 1.48 -9.87
C PHE A 37 0.45 0.41 -10.25
N SER A 38 0.82 -0.62 -11.03
CA SER A 38 -0.08 -1.76 -11.24
C SER A 38 -0.52 -2.32 -9.88
N ASP A 39 -1.82 -2.56 -9.71
CA ASP A 39 -2.48 -3.02 -8.47
C ASP A 39 -2.52 -1.99 -7.31
N TRP A 40 -2.05 -0.77 -7.53
CA TRP A 40 -2.14 0.34 -6.58
C TRP A 40 -3.03 1.45 -7.13
N ASN A 41 -3.82 2.07 -6.26
CA ASN A 41 -4.45 3.35 -6.57
C ASN A 41 -3.55 4.47 -6.06
N THR A 42 -3.53 5.58 -6.76
CA THR A 42 -2.78 6.77 -6.37
C THR A 42 -3.73 7.96 -6.15
N SER A 43 -3.31 8.88 -5.29
CA SER A 43 -3.87 10.22 -5.15
C SER A 43 -2.72 11.19 -4.97
N GLY A 44 -2.78 12.34 -5.62
CA GLY A 44 -1.69 13.30 -5.62
C GLY A 44 -0.56 12.90 -6.57
N GLN A 45 0.62 13.43 -6.28
CA GLN A 45 1.85 13.22 -7.02
C GLN A 45 2.59 11.97 -6.51
N ALA A 46 2.45 10.89 -7.27
CA ALA A 46 3.12 9.62 -7.01
C ALA A 46 3.85 9.16 -8.27
N SER A 47 5.09 8.72 -8.12
CA SER A 47 5.88 8.11 -9.21
C SER A 47 6.55 6.82 -8.77
N VAL A 48 7.00 6.03 -9.75
CA VAL A 48 7.84 4.85 -9.51
C VAL A 48 9.21 5.14 -10.09
N GLU A 49 10.20 5.22 -9.20
CA GLU A 49 11.55 5.64 -9.52
C GLU A 49 12.56 4.53 -9.30
N THR A 50 13.74 4.69 -9.88
CA THR A 50 14.89 3.81 -9.61
C THR A 50 15.90 4.50 -8.69
N SER A 51 17.06 3.87 -8.49
CA SER A 51 18.20 4.49 -7.79
C SER A 51 18.67 5.83 -8.40
N SER A 52 18.28 6.15 -9.63
CA SER A 52 18.52 7.45 -10.26
C SER A 52 17.92 8.63 -9.49
N PHE A 53 16.92 8.40 -8.64
CA PHE A 53 16.32 9.40 -7.75
C PHE A 53 17.26 9.82 -6.60
N GLY A 54 18.37 9.10 -6.38
CA GLY A 54 19.33 9.37 -5.31
C GLY A 54 19.07 8.60 -4.01
N VAL A 55 17.99 7.81 -3.95
CA VAL A 55 17.74 6.82 -2.91
C VAL A 55 17.85 5.42 -3.52
N THR A 56 18.65 4.54 -2.93
CA THR A 56 18.76 3.15 -3.42
C THR A 56 17.54 2.34 -2.95
N PRO A 57 16.77 1.72 -3.85
CA PRO A 57 15.65 0.86 -3.47
C PRO A 57 16.08 -0.29 -2.55
N VAL A 58 15.28 -0.57 -1.52
CA VAL A 58 15.56 -1.67 -0.57
C VAL A 58 15.37 -3.03 -1.23
N ASN A 59 14.45 -3.12 -2.20
CA ASN A 59 14.19 -4.32 -2.97
C ASN A 59 14.27 -3.99 -4.46
N GLY A 60 14.84 -4.91 -5.24
CA GLY A 60 14.87 -4.83 -6.69
C GLY A 60 15.43 -3.52 -7.25
N SER A 61 14.78 -2.97 -8.26
CA SER A 61 15.24 -1.79 -9.01
C SER A 61 14.34 -0.57 -8.84
N TYR A 62 13.14 -0.73 -8.29
CA TYR A 62 12.12 0.30 -8.25
C TYR A 62 11.67 0.63 -6.82
N GLN A 63 11.15 1.84 -6.62
CA GLN A 63 10.54 2.30 -5.38
C GLN A 63 9.43 3.30 -5.69
N ALA A 64 8.41 3.38 -4.84
CA ALA A 64 7.44 4.46 -4.91
C ALA A 64 8.02 5.75 -4.31
N VAL A 65 7.73 6.87 -4.94
CA VAL A 65 8.02 8.21 -4.45
C VAL A 65 6.71 9.00 -4.37
N LEU A 66 6.42 9.57 -3.20
CA LEU A 66 5.25 10.41 -2.95
C LEU A 66 5.74 11.81 -2.62
N GLN A 67 5.17 12.84 -3.27
CA GLN A 67 5.66 14.22 -3.17
C GLN A 67 4.52 15.20 -2.82
N THR A 68 4.88 16.37 -2.29
CA THR A 68 3.98 17.41 -1.75
C THR A 68 4.20 18.79 -2.40
N CYS A 69 4.58 18.83 -3.68
CA CYS A 69 5.38 19.91 -4.24
C CYS A 69 4.58 21.16 -4.73
N VAL A 70 4.91 22.34 -4.19
CA VAL A 70 4.30 23.67 -4.47
C VAL A 70 5.12 24.56 -5.42
N PHE A 71 6.28 24.14 -5.94
CA PHE A 71 7.09 25.02 -6.80
C PHE A 71 6.88 24.73 -8.29
N VAL A 72 6.40 25.75 -9.02
CA VAL A 72 6.32 25.73 -10.49
C VAL A 72 7.71 25.42 -11.06
N GLY A 73 7.86 24.20 -11.59
CA GLY A 73 9.12 23.69 -12.17
C GLY A 73 9.90 22.68 -11.30
N ALA A 74 9.51 22.44 -10.05
CA ALA A 74 10.10 21.36 -9.22
C ALA A 74 9.33 20.04 -9.36
N CYS A 75 8.05 20.13 -9.72
CA CYS A 75 7.15 19.00 -9.97
C CYS A 75 6.74 19.04 -11.45
N ASP A 76 7.63 18.55 -12.32
CA ASP A 76 7.50 18.53 -13.78
C ASP A 76 6.85 17.21 -14.28
N ASP A 77 5.67 16.86 -13.75
CA ASP A 77 4.96 15.65 -14.20
C ASP A 77 3.47 15.87 -14.56
N ASN A 78 3.01 17.13 -14.55
CA ASN A 78 1.61 17.53 -14.78
C ASN A 78 0.59 16.79 -13.90
N GLN A 79 0.99 16.20 -12.75
CA GLN A 79 0.06 15.54 -11.85
C GLN A 79 -0.59 16.54 -10.88
N PRO A 80 -1.90 16.40 -10.60
CA PRO A 80 -2.59 17.26 -9.65
C PRO A 80 -2.19 16.94 -8.21
N LEU A 81 -1.94 17.98 -7.42
CA LEU A 81 -1.73 17.90 -5.98
C LEU A 81 -3.08 17.70 -5.28
N THR A 82 -3.09 16.97 -4.17
CA THR A 82 -4.33 16.67 -3.42
C THR A 82 -4.33 17.43 -2.10
N ASN A 83 -5.46 18.05 -1.75
CA ASN A 83 -5.64 18.68 -0.44
C ASN A 83 -5.98 17.64 0.65
N ALA A 84 -5.98 18.08 1.90
CA ALA A 84 -6.27 17.24 3.05
C ALA A 84 -7.60 16.45 2.95
N ASN A 85 -8.69 17.10 2.54
CA ASN A 85 -10.02 16.48 2.49
C ASN A 85 -10.11 15.41 1.40
N ASP A 86 -9.48 15.67 0.25
CA ASP A 86 -9.43 14.73 -0.85
C ASP A 86 -8.60 13.48 -0.48
N LEU A 87 -7.51 13.65 0.29
CA LEU A 87 -6.74 12.53 0.83
C LEU A 87 -7.51 11.74 1.89
N GLU A 88 -8.24 12.41 2.80
CA GLU A 88 -9.10 11.74 3.77
C GLU A 88 -10.14 10.85 3.06
N SER A 89 -10.80 11.41 2.04
CA SER A 89 -11.75 10.68 1.20
C SER A 89 -11.09 9.50 0.48
N PHE A 90 -9.91 9.71 -0.10
CA PHE A 90 -9.15 8.65 -0.77
C PHE A 90 -8.74 7.54 0.20
N LEU A 91 -8.30 7.86 1.41
CA LEU A 91 -7.84 6.88 2.40
C LEU A 91 -8.97 6.27 3.23
N GLY A 92 -10.20 6.78 3.10
CA GLY A 92 -11.34 6.36 3.91
C GLY A 92 -11.23 6.77 5.38
N LEU A 93 -10.44 7.81 5.67
CA LEU A 93 -10.27 8.36 7.02
C LEU A 93 -11.56 9.05 7.48
N SER A 94 -11.68 9.23 8.79
CA SER A 94 -12.72 10.12 9.30
C SER A 94 -12.39 11.57 8.95
N GLY A 95 -13.43 12.37 8.72
CA GLY A 95 -13.22 13.78 8.36
C GLY A 95 -12.46 14.54 9.44
N ASN A 96 -11.56 15.41 9.02
CA ASN A 96 -10.69 16.25 9.85
C ASN A 96 -9.50 15.56 10.54
N GLU A 97 -9.13 14.33 10.15
CA GLU A 97 -7.86 13.73 10.60
C GLU A 97 -6.63 14.42 10.01
N LEU A 98 -6.67 14.79 8.72
CA LEU A 98 -5.63 15.52 8.02
C LEU A 98 -5.96 17.00 7.91
N SER A 99 -7.23 17.37 7.68
CA SER A 99 -7.60 18.77 7.44
C SER A 99 -7.53 19.66 8.68
N ASN A 100 -7.53 19.07 9.89
CA ASN A 100 -7.20 19.79 11.13
C ASN A 100 -5.70 20.08 11.30
N LEU A 101 -4.82 19.42 10.53
CA LEU A 101 -3.37 19.62 10.59
C LEU A 101 -2.89 20.71 9.63
N SER A 102 -3.82 21.47 9.04
CA SER A 102 -3.51 22.52 8.06
C SER A 102 -2.68 22.01 6.87
N VAL A 103 -2.85 20.74 6.50
CA VAL A 103 -2.20 20.14 5.32
C VAL A 103 -2.56 20.93 4.09
N VAL A 104 -1.55 21.50 3.44
CA VAL A 104 -1.72 22.23 2.18
C VAL A 104 -1.83 21.23 1.02
N GLU A 105 -0.92 20.25 1.00
CA GLU A 105 -0.82 19.25 -0.07
C GLU A 105 -0.37 17.90 0.46
N GLY A 106 -0.69 16.84 -0.28
CA GLY A 106 -0.14 15.53 -0.03
C GLY A 106 -0.44 14.54 -1.13
N SER A 107 0.19 13.38 -0.99
CA SER A 107 0.07 12.27 -1.92
C SER A 107 0.00 10.96 -1.17
N ALA A 108 -0.72 10.00 -1.72
CA ALA A 108 -0.93 8.70 -1.12
C ALA A 108 -1.06 7.61 -2.18
N ILE A 109 -0.68 6.40 -1.81
CA ILE A 109 -0.97 5.18 -2.55
C ILE A 109 -1.71 4.20 -1.67
N LYS A 110 -2.63 3.42 -2.24
CA LYS A 110 -3.36 2.40 -1.49
C LYS A 110 -3.65 1.15 -2.32
N GLN A 111 -3.68 0.03 -1.61
CA GLN A 111 -4.15 -1.26 -2.11
C GLN A 111 -5.09 -1.86 -1.06
N ALA A 112 -6.18 -2.46 -1.51
CA ALA A 112 -7.02 -3.29 -0.64
C ALA A 112 -6.45 -4.70 -0.61
N ILE A 113 -6.15 -5.21 0.58
CA ILE A 113 -5.59 -6.54 0.79
C ILE A 113 -6.49 -7.35 1.72
N THR A 114 -6.40 -8.68 1.64
CA THR A 114 -7.02 -9.58 2.61
C THR A 114 -5.95 -10.12 3.53
N ALA A 115 -6.08 -9.85 4.82
CA ALA A 115 -5.18 -10.28 5.87
C ALA A 115 -5.92 -11.06 6.95
N ASN A 116 -5.27 -12.06 7.52
CA ASN A 116 -5.74 -12.79 8.68
C ASN A 116 -5.17 -12.17 9.97
N ALA A 117 -5.86 -12.40 11.09
CA ALA A 117 -5.32 -12.00 12.39
C ALA A 117 -3.99 -12.74 12.65
N GLY A 118 -2.92 -11.98 12.91
CA GLY A 118 -1.57 -12.52 13.10
C GLY A 118 -0.65 -12.35 11.89
N ASP A 119 -1.17 -11.92 10.74
CA ASP A 119 -0.34 -11.52 9.61
C ASP A 119 0.50 -10.29 9.97
N ILE A 120 1.73 -10.26 9.45
CA ILE A 120 2.67 -9.16 9.66
C ILE A 120 2.90 -8.44 8.34
N PHE A 121 2.60 -7.14 8.33
CA PHE A 121 2.98 -6.24 7.25
C PHE A 121 4.27 -5.52 7.62
N SER A 122 5.19 -5.45 6.67
CA SER A 122 6.44 -4.73 6.82
C SER A 122 6.75 -4.01 5.53
N PHE A 123 7.14 -2.75 5.64
CA PHE A 123 7.57 -1.93 4.52
C PHE A 123 8.76 -1.08 4.97
N SER A 124 9.62 -0.77 4.02
CA SER A 124 10.69 0.21 4.22
C SER A 124 10.22 1.55 3.72
N TRP A 125 10.55 2.61 4.45
CA TRP A 125 10.22 3.97 4.07
C TRP A 125 11.41 4.87 4.36
N ASN A 126 11.45 6.01 3.67
CA ASN A 126 12.37 7.09 3.93
C ASN A 126 11.58 8.40 3.87
N PHE A 127 11.90 9.35 4.76
CA PHE A 127 11.26 10.65 4.77
C PHE A 127 12.27 11.70 4.33
N LEU A 128 11.93 12.35 3.22
CA LEU A 128 12.74 13.37 2.60
C LEU A 128 11.97 14.68 2.70
N THR A 129 12.61 15.68 3.30
CA THR A 129 12.09 17.03 3.40
C THR A 129 13.24 18.00 3.15
N ASP A 130 12.94 19.12 2.53
CA ASP A 130 13.82 20.28 2.39
C ASP A 130 13.51 21.38 3.41
N GLU A 131 12.60 21.12 4.35
CA GLU A 131 12.27 22.04 5.43
C GLU A 131 13.41 22.14 6.46
N ASP A 132 13.62 23.36 6.95
CA ASP A 132 14.57 23.62 8.03
C ASP A 132 13.99 23.05 9.34
N ALA A 133 14.74 22.16 9.99
CA ALA A 133 14.36 21.58 11.28
C ALA A 133 14.11 22.61 12.40
N ALA A 134 14.60 23.86 12.25
CA ALA A 134 14.33 24.96 13.16
C ALA A 134 13.04 25.74 12.84
N ASN A 135 12.43 25.51 11.68
CA ASN A 135 11.19 26.15 11.25
C ASN A 135 9.98 25.37 11.77
N VAL A 136 9.16 26.00 12.61
CA VAL A 136 7.96 25.39 13.21
C VAL A 136 6.70 25.62 12.38
N ASP A 137 6.78 26.46 11.34
CA ASP A 137 5.61 26.88 10.55
C ASP A 137 5.37 25.97 9.34
N ASN A 138 6.35 25.14 8.96
CA ASN A 138 6.29 24.21 7.82
C ASN A 138 6.72 22.79 8.23
N SER A 139 5.82 22.06 8.89
CA SER A 139 6.11 20.66 9.26
C SER A 139 5.55 19.72 8.20
N ASP A 140 6.43 19.24 7.31
CA ASP A 140 6.16 18.04 6.54
C ASP A 140 6.00 16.85 7.49
N PHE A 141 5.17 15.87 7.12
CA PHE A 141 5.05 14.63 7.89
C PHE A 141 4.79 13.44 6.98
N ALA A 142 5.06 12.25 7.50
CA ALA A 142 4.77 11.00 6.84
C ALA A 142 3.91 10.12 7.72
N PHE A 143 3.03 9.35 7.10
CA PHE A 143 2.14 8.43 7.79
C PHE A 143 1.81 7.24 6.89
N PHE A 144 1.23 6.20 7.47
CA PHE A 144 0.53 5.15 6.74
C PHE A 144 -0.86 4.95 7.33
N THR A 145 -1.73 4.31 6.57
CA THR A 145 -3.05 3.90 7.06
C THR A 145 -3.21 2.39 6.99
N LEU A 146 -3.89 1.83 7.99
CA LEU A 146 -4.29 0.42 8.00
C LEU A 146 -5.70 0.33 8.55
N ASN A 147 -6.61 -0.29 7.80
CA ASN A 147 -8.03 -0.38 8.15
C ASN A 147 -8.61 0.99 8.56
N ASN A 148 -8.32 2.02 7.75
CA ASN A 148 -8.75 3.41 7.94
C ASN A 148 -8.26 4.08 9.24
N ASN A 149 -7.27 3.52 9.92
CA ASN A 149 -6.60 4.18 11.04
C ASN A 149 -5.29 4.76 10.56
N LEU A 150 -5.00 6.00 10.93
CA LEU A 150 -3.75 6.69 10.62
C LEU A 150 -2.67 6.40 11.67
N TYR A 151 -1.45 6.18 11.19
CA TYR A 151 -0.27 5.97 12.01
C TYR A 151 0.87 6.86 11.51
N THR A 152 1.36 7.75 12.37
CA THR A 152 2.50 8.63 12.08
C THR A 152 3.80 7.84 11.94
N LEU A 153 4.59 8.19 10.92
CA LEU A 153 5.94 7.68 10.67
C LEU A 153 7.02 8.72 11.03
N ALA A 154 6.82 9.97 10.59
CA ALA A 154 7.71 11.09 10.86
C ALA A 154 6.91 12.40 10.94
N ASN A 155 7.42 13.36 11.71
CA ASN A 155 6.99 14.75 11.84
C ASN A 155 8.23 15.65 11.91
#